data_AF-A0A0B2UYC0-F1
#
_entry.id   AF-A0A0B2UYC0-F1
#
_cell.length_a   1.000
_cell.length_b   1.000
_cell.length_c   1.000
_cell.angle_alpha   90.00
_cell.angle_beta   90.00
_cell.angle_gamma   90.00
#
_symmetry.space_group_name_H-M   'P 1'
#
loop_
_entity.id
_entity.type
_entity.pdbx_description
1 polymer ?
#
loop_
_entity_poly.entity_id
_entity_poly.type
_entity_poly.pdbx_seq_one_letter_code
_entity_poly.pdbx_strand_id
1 'polypeptide(L)'
;MLDKLISVAKKGDWREAERLLHEQWSQQCPLIFAPNESAPWDVKIDETKINDILLHPVATAYCLDENVGSDLKPLMVSCGLKGDENRPGNICGRVFKCGEATYSCKECASDPTCVLCYQCFQKSAHRFHKYRIENFDCFIGFLRQPIVDLRSEEERKGAEKQWIKAGCCRHLGNSVIVEKSGSDELDRPLMPAEIKYDDYGVE
;
A
#
# COMPACT_ATOMS: atom_id res chain seq x y z
N MET A 1 19.16 -11.12 -27.72
CA MET A 1 17.71 -10.77 -27.86
C MET A 1 17.51 -9.29 -27.57
N LEU A 2 17.99 -8.81 -26.41
CA LEU A 2 17.93 -7.41 -26.01
C LEU A 2 18.50 -6.45 -27.08
N ASP A 3 19.65 -6.74 -27.69
CA ASP A 3 20.23 -5.89 -28.75
C ASP A 3 19.27 -5.68 -29.93
N LYS A 4 18.62 -6.77 -30.34
CA LYS A 4 17.64 -6.74 -31.44
C LYS A 4 16.44 -5.89 -31.02
N LEU A 5 15.96 -6.06 -29.79
CA LEU A 5 14.84 -5.30 -29.24
C LEU A 5 15.17 -3.79 -29.16
N ILE A 6 16.35 -3.43 -28.66
CA ILE A 6 16.84 -2.04 -28.64
C ILE A 6 16.92 -1.49 -30.08
N SER A 7 17.46 -2.26 -31.02
CA SER A 7 17.60 -1.81 -32.42
C SER A 7 16.25 -1.52 -33.08
N VAL A 8 15.22 -2.30 -32.74
CA VAL A 8 13.85 -2.17 -33.26
C VAL A 8 13.13 -1.02 -32.58
N ALA A 9 13.25 -0.90 -31.25
CA ALA A 9 12.70 0.20 -30.47
C ALA A 9 13.29 1.56 -30.90
N LYS A 10 14.61 1.63 -31.16
CA LYS A 10 15.28 2.83 -31.71
C LYS A 10 14.74 3.25 -33.08
N LYS A 11 14.25 2.30 -33.89
CA LYS A 11 13.63 2.55 -35.19
C LYS A 11 12.14 2.93 -35.08
N GLY A 12 11.55 2.83 -33.88
CA GLY A 12 10.13 3.10 -33.64
C GLY A 12 9.18 2.00 -34.12
N ASP A 13 9.69 0.81 -34.48
CA ASP A 13 8.86 -0.31 -34.94
C ASP A 13 8.34 -1.14 -33.75
N TRP A 14 7.36 -0.58 -33.05
CA TRP A 14 6.80 -1.21 -31.85
C TRP A 14 6.06 -2.52 -32.14
N ARG A 15 5.61 -2.75 -33.37
CA ARG A 15 4.96 -4.02 -33.76
C ARG A 15 5.96 -5.17 -33.76
N GLU A 16 7.15 -4.95 -34.32
CA GLU A 16 8.21 -5.97 -34.27
C GLU A 16 8.76 -6.12 -32.84
N ALA A 17 8.83 -5.03 -32.05
CA ALA A 17 9.23 -5.12 -30.64
C ALA A 17 8.24 -5.98 -29.83
N GLU A 18 6.93 -5.76 -30.02
CA GLU A 18 5.86 -6.56 -29.41
C GLU A 18 5.97 -8.03 -29.81
N ARG A 19 6.17 -8.31 -31.11
CA ARG A 19 6.35 -9.68 -31.61
C ARG A 19 7.53 -10.39 -30.92
N LEU A 20 8.67 -9.70 -30.77
CA LEU A 20 9.86 -10.23 -30.12
C LEU A 20 9.64 -10.51 -28.62
N LEU A 21 8.98 -9.59 -27.91
CA LEU A 21 8.63 -9.76 -26.51
C LEU A 21 7.67 -10.95 -26.33
N HIS A 22 6.62 -11.03 -27.14
CA HIS A 22 5.65 -12.11 -27.07
C HIS A 22 6.27 -13.48 -27.39
N GLU A 23 7.13 -13.56 -28.39
CA GLU A 23 7.87 -14.77 -28.74
C GLU A 23 8.72 -15.25 -27.55
N GLN A 24 9.43 -14.34 -26.89
CA GLN A 24 10.25 -14.67 -25.72
C GLN A 24 9.38 -15.09 -24.52
N TRP A 25 8.31 -14.36 -24.22
CA TRP A 25 7.40 -14.70 -23.12
C TRP A 25 6.72 -16.05 -23.33
N SER A 26 6.33 -16.36 -24.57
CA SER A 26 5.72 -17.66 -24.90
C SER A 26 6.65 -18.84 -24.59
N GLN A 27 7.96 -18.64 -24.69
CA GLN A 27 8.95 -19.68 -24.38
C GLN A 27 9.30 -19.72 -22.89
N GLN A 28 9.39 -18.57 -22.22
CA GLN A 28 9.92 -18.50 -20.85
C GLN A 28 8.84 -18.59 -19.76
N CYS A 29 7.63 -18.07 -19.99
CA CYS A 29 6.55 -18.12 -19.00
C CYS A 29 6.22 -19.55 -18.55
N PRO A 30 6.09 -20.56 -19.45
CA PRO A 30 5.84 -21.93 -19.01
C PRO A 30 6.94 -22.51 -18.11
N LEU A 31 8.19 -22.07 -18.29
CA LEU A 31 9.34 -22.52 -17.50
C LEU A 31 9.40 -21.84 -16.14
N ILE A 32 9.10 -20.53 -16.08
CA ILE A 32 9.13 -19.73 -14.85
C ILE A 32 7.97 -20.11 -13.93
N PHE A 33 6.79 -20.36 -14.51
CA PHE A 33 5.56 -20.66 -13.78
C PHE A 33 5.24 -22.17 -13.74
N ALA A 34 6.19 -23.03 -14.12
CA ALA A 34 6.01 -24.47 -14.03
C ALA A 34 5.75 -24.89 -12.57
N PRO A 35 4.70 -25.66 -12.28
CA PRO A 35 4.46 -26.19 -10.95
C PRO A 35 5.59 -27.17 -10.56
N ASN A 36 5.92 -27.20 -9.27
CA ASN A 36 6.90 -28.16 -8.75
C ASN A 36 6.36 -29.59 -8.90
N GLU A 37 7.15 -30.47 -9.53
CA GLU A 37 6.79 -31.88 -9.75
C GLU A 37 6.45 -32.62 -8.46
N SER A 38 7.15 -32.30 -7.36
CA SER A 38 7.00 -32.97 -6.06
C SER A 38 5.89 -32.40 -5.17
N ALA A 39 5.54 -31.13 -5.38
CA ALA A 39 4.52 -30.43 -4.60
C ALA A 39 3.84 -29.33 -5.44
N PRO A 40 2.86 -29.69 -6.30
CA PRO A 40 2.21 -28.73 -7.19
C PRO A 40 1.50 -27.56 -6.48
N TRP A 41 1.15 -27.72 -5.21
CA TRP A 41 0.55 -26.69 -4.35
C TRP A 41 1.59 -25.72 -3.75
N ASP A 42 2.87 -26.08 -3.73
CA ASP A 42 3.96 -25.23 -3.24
C ASP A 42 4.58 -24.46 -4.41
N VAL A 43 3.79 -23.55 -5.00
CA VAL A 43 4.23 -22.69 -6.11
C VAL A 43 5.13 -21.59 -5.56
N LYS A 44 6.45 -21.81 -5.61
CA LYS A 44 7.44 -20.78 -5.31
C LYS A 44 7.76 -19.99 -6.58
N ILE A 45 7.27 -18.76 -6.62
CA ILE A 45 7.54 -17.84 -7.71
C ILE A 45 8.92 -17.23 -7.51
N ASP A 46 9.79 -17.40 -8.51
CA ASP A 46 11.12 -16.82 -8.52
C ASP A 46 11.04 -15.39 -9.08
N GLU A 47 10.88 -14.41 -8.19
CA GLU A 47 10.77 -12.99 -8.56
C GLU A 47 12.00 -12.50 -9.34
N THR A 48 13.20 -13.05 -9.07
CA THR A 48 14.41 -12.64 -9.78
C THR A 48 14.35 -13.03 -11.25
N LYS A 49 13.90 -14.25 -11.54
CA LYS A 49 13.67 -14.70 -12.92
C LYS A 49 12.58 -13.89 -13.62
N ILE A 50 11.49 -13.54 -12.93
CA ILE A 50 10.46 -12.69 -13.52
C ILE A 50 11.06 -11.32 -13.89
N ASN A 51 11.80 -10.72 -12.98
CA ASN A 51 12.42 -9.42 -13.21
C ASN A 51 13.43 -9.46 -14.36
N ASP A 52 14.34 -10.43 -14.38
CA ASP A 52 15.44 -10.49 -15.35
C ASP A 52 15.00 -11.03 -16.72
N ILE A 53 14.07 -11.98 -16.75
CA ILE A 53 13.68 -12.66 -17.99
C ILE A 53 12.45 -12.03 -18.63
N LEU A 54 11.47 -11.55 -17.84
CA LEU A 54 10.21 -11.03 -18.38
C LEU A 54 10.18 -9.51 -18.42
N LEU A 55 10.59 -8.85 -17.33
CA LEU A 55 10.42 -7.40 -17.17
C LEU A 55 11.60 -6.58 -17.71
N HIS A 56 12.83 -7.07 -17.53
CA HIS A 56 14.02 -6.39 -18.02
C HIS A 56 13.98 -6.13 -19.54
N PRO A 57 13.57 -7.08 -20.40
CA PRO A 57 13.43 -6.81 -21.83
C PRO A 57 12.46 -5.66 -22.13
N VAL A 58 11.36 -5.56 -21.38
CA VAL A 58 10.41 -4.45 -21.52
C VAL A 58 11.06 -3.14 -21.12
N ALA A 59 11.69 -3.09 -19.95
CA ALA A 59 12.36 -1.90 -19.46
C ALA A 59 13.46 -1.42 -20.43
N THR A 60 14.22 -2.35 -21.01
CA THR A 60 15.23 -2.07 -22.03
C THR A 60 14.64 -1.52 -23.32
N ALA A 61 13.48 -2.02 -23.77
CA ALA A 61 12.81 -1.48 -24.96
C ALA A 61 12.37 -0.02 -24.76
N TYR A 62 11.87 0.33 -23.57
CA TYR A 62 11.42 1.68 -23.27
C TYR A 62 12.55 2.65 -22.92
N CYS A 63 13.54 2.20 -22.15
CA CYS A 63 14.66 3.03 -21.71
C CYS A 63 15.78 3.11 -22.74
N LEU A 64 15.76 2.24 -23.77
CA LEU A 64 16.81 2.11 -24.78
C LEU A 64 18.20 1.83 -24.19
N ASP A 65 18.23 1.20 -23.02
CA ASP A 65 19.41 0.87 -22.22
C ASP A 65 19.35 -0.61 -21.79
N GLU A 66 20.45 -1.33 -22.02
CA GLU A 66 20.62 -2.72 -21.64
C GLU A 66 20.96 -2.90 -20.14
N ASN A 67 21.43 -1.85 -19.46
CA ASN A 67 21.86 -1.93 -18.06
C ASN A 67 20.77 -1.50 -17.06
N VAL A 68 19.56 -1.24 -17.56
CA VAL A 68 18.44 -0.69 -16.78
C VAL A 68 17.83 -1.70 -15.78
N GLY A 69 18.08 -3.00 -15.97
CA GLY A 69 17.42 -4.07 -15.23
C GLY A 69 15.91 -4.06 -15.50
N SER A 70 15.08 -4.29 -14.47
CA SER A 70 13.61 -4.22 -14.56
C SER A 70 13.02 -2.84 -14.22
N ASP A 71 13.85 -1.83 -13.96
CA ASP A 71 13.39 -0.52 -13.48
C ASP A 71 13.02 0.43 -14.64
N LEU A 72 11.85 1.06 -14.54
CA LEU A 72 11.38 2.08 -15.50
C LEU A 72 11.68 3.52 -15.04
N LYS A 73 12.35 3.71 -13.90
CA LYS A 73 12.78 5.05 -13.43
C LYS A 73 13.55 5.84 -14.48
N PRO A 74 14.46 5.25 -15.29
CA PRO A 74 15.18 6.02 -16.32
C PRO A 74 14.26 6.62 -17.38
N LEU A 75 13.17 5.93 -17.75
CA LEU A 75 12.14 6.48 -18.64
C LEU A 75 11.49 7.71 -18.01
N MET A 76 11.17 7.68 -16.72
CA MET A 76 10.59 8.85 -16.03
C MET A 76 11.54 10.05 -16.12
N VAL A 77 12.82 9.85 -15.84
CA VAL A 77 13.84 10.92 -15.93
C VAL A 77 13.88 11.49 -17.35
N SER A 78 13.85 10.63 -18.38
CA SER A 78 13.86 11.05 -19.78
C SER A 78 12.65 11.90 -20.18
N CYS A 79 11.49 11.66 -19.56
CA CYS A 79 10.27 12.44 -19.77
C CYS A 79 10.20 13.73 -18.91
N GLY A 80 11.28 14.10 -18.21
CA GLY A 80 11.30 15.26 -17.31
C GLY A 80 10.52 15.05 -16.02
N LEU A 81 10.19 13.79 -15.70
CA LEU A 81 9.40 13.42 -14.54
C LEU A 81 10.33 13.11 -13.35
N LYS A 82 10.35 14.00 -12.34
CA LYS A 82 11.09 13.75 -11.09
C LYS A 82 10.49 12.53 -10.36
N GLY A 83 11.36 11.62 -9.91
CA GLY A 83 11.00 10.43 -9.12
C GLY A 83 10.67 10.76 -7.68
N ASP A 84 9.72 11.67 -7.44
CA ASP A 84 9.13 11.84 -6.12
C ASP A 84 8.26 10.60 -5.81
N GLU A 85 8.44 10.00 -4.63
CA GLU A 85 7.63 8.89 -4.11
C GLU A 85 6.12 9.23 -4.04
N ASN A 86 5.77 10.51 -4.19
CA ASN A 86 4.43 11.05 -4.03
C ASN A 86 3.79 11.58 -5.33
N ARG A 87 4.18 11.03 -6.48
CA ARG A 87 3.62 11.39 -7.79
C ARG A 87 2.19 10.84 -7.97
N PRO A 88 1.29 11.59 -8.66
CA PRO A 88 0.00 11.05 -9.11
C PRO A 88 0.21 9.83 -10.03
N GLY A 89 -0.29 8.67 -9.60
CA GLY A 89 -0.18 7.39 -10.32
C GLY A 89 0.72 6.35 -9.64
N ASN A 90 1.61 6.75 -8.73
CA ASN A 90 2.35 5.80 -7.90
C ASN A 90 1.50 5.39 -6.69
N ILE A 91 1.35 4.08 -6.48
CA ILE A 91 0.69 3.55 -5.28
C ILE A 91 1.68 3.69 -4.11
N CYS A 92 1.24 4.30 -3.00
CA CYS A 92 2.11 4.55 -1.84
C CYS A 92 2.67 3.26 -1.23
N GLY A 93 1.85 2.22 -1.08
CA GLY A 93 2.27 0.89 -0.62
C GLY A 93 2.87 0.83 0.79
N ARG A 94 2.86 1.93 1.55
CA ARG A 94 3.46 2.00 2.89
C ARG A 94 2.73 1.06 3.86
N VAL A 95 3.51 0.22 4.54
CA VAL A 95 3.01 -0.66 5.62
C VAL A 95 2.90 0.15 6.91
N PHE A 96 1.71 0.13 7.52
CA PHE A 96 1.46 0.79 8.79
C PHE A 96 2.11 0.07 9.97
N LYS A 97 2.55 0.85 10.96
CA LYS A 97 2.99 0.32 12.26
C LYS A 97 1.85 0.36 13.27
N CYS A 98 1.94 -0.48 14.30
CA CYS A 98 0.99 -0.46 15.42
C CYS A 98 0.87 0.95 16.02
N GLY A 99 -0.36 1.45 16.16
CA GLY A 99 -0.63 2.77 16.72
C GLY A 99 -0.34 3.93 15.76
N GLU A 100 -0.01 3.67 14.50
CA GLU A 100 0.13 4.72 13.49
C GLU A 100 -1.24 5.23 13.03
N ALA A 101 -1.40 6.56 12.88
CA ALA A 101 -2.65 7.14 12.42
C ALA A 101 -2.93 6.81 10.93
N THR A 102 -4.14 6.35 10.66
CA THR A 102 -4.71 6.10 9.34
C THR A 102 -5.84 7.08 9.05
N TYR A 103 -5.97 7.47 7.78
CA TYR A 103 -6.96 8.46 7.35
C TYR A 103 -7.92 7.81 6.35
N SER A 104 -9.21 7.75 6.66
CA SER A 104 -10.23 7.19 5.78
C SER A 104 -11.23 8.26 5.35
N CYS A 105 -11.40 8.46 4.04
CA CYS A 105 -12.32 9.46 3.49
C CYS A 105 -13.73 8.86 3.37
N LYS A 106 -14.72 9.37 4.12
CA LYS A 106 -16.08 8.82 4.12
C LYS A 106 -16.83 9.01 2.80
N GLU A 107 -16.44 10.03 2.04
CA GLU A 107 -17.08 10.35 0.75
C GLU A 107 -16.46 9.61 -0.44
N CYS A 108 -15.22 9.14 -0.32
CA CYS A 108 -14.47 8.55 -1.44
C CYS A 108 -14.08 7.09 -1.22
N ALA A 109 -14.05 6.62 0.03
CA ALA A 109 -13.77 5.24 0.33
C ALA A 109 -14.83 4.35 -0.32
N SER A 110 -14.40 3.43 -1.17
CA SER A 110 -15.29 2.44 -1.78
C SER A 110 -15.69 1.36 -0.76
N ASP A 111 -14.85 1.13 0.25
CA ASP A 111 -15.06 0.17 1.32
C ASP A 111 -14.37 0.66 2.61
N PRO A 112 -14.73 0.13 3.79
CA PRO A 112 -14.20 0.63 5.07
C PRO A 112 -12.72 0.30 5.33
N THR A 113 -12.07 -0.49 4.47
CA THR A 113 -10.63 -0.79 4.55
C THR A 113 -9.77 0.22 3.77
N CYS A 114 -10.40 1.11 2.98
CA CYS A 114 -9.73 2.20 2.28
C CYS A 114 -9.13 3.19 3.28
N VAL A 115 -7.80 3.19 3.38
CA VAL A 115 -7.02 4.06 4.27
C VAL A 115 -5.86 4.73 3.54
N LEU A 116 -5.50 5.93 3.99
CA LEU A 116 -4.37 6.72 3.52
C LEU A 116 -3.39 6.96 4.67
N CYS A 117 -2.09 6.97 4.38
CA CYS A 117 -1.09 7.46 5.32
C CYS A 117 -1.14 8.99 5.41
N TYR A 118 -0.56 9.57 6.47
CA TYR A 118 -0.53 11.02 6.67
C TYR A 118 -0.05 11.81 5.44
N GLN A 119 1.05 11.38 4.83
CA GLN A 119 1.65 12.08 3.69
C GLN A 119 0.74 12.04 2.45
N CYS A 120 0.12 10.90 2.17
CA CYS A 120 -0.82 10.77 1.05
C CYS A 120 -2.09 11.57 1.29
N PHE A 121 -2.63 11.52 2.50
CA PHE A 121 -3.80 12.29 2.88
C PHE A 121 -3.55 13.80 2.70
N GLN A 122 -2.44 14.32 3.24
CA GLN A 122 -2.09 15.74 3.21
C GLN A 122 -1.93 16.29 1.78
N LYS A 123 -1.48 15.47 0.84
CA LYS A 123 -1.29 15.83 -0.57
C LYS A 123 -2.49 15.53 -1.46
N SER A 124 -3.53 14.91 -0.93
CA SER A 124 -4.74 14.55 -1.69
C SER A 124 -5.86 15.60 -1.54
N ALA A 125 -6.86 15.54 -2.42
CA ALA A 125 -8.08 16.31 -2.28
C ALA A 125 -8.92 15.87 -1.06
N HIS A 126 -8.70 14.66 -0.55
CA HIS A 126 -9.48 14.08 0.56
C HIS A 126 -9.32 14.84 1.88
N ARG A 127 -8.29 15.70 2.01
CA ARG A 127 -8.14 16.63 3.14
C ARG A 127 -9.29 17.63 3.27
N PHE A 128 -10.07 17.80 2.21
CA PHE A 128 -11.21 18.69 2.13
C PHE A 128 -12.56 17.98 2.20
N HIS A 129 -12.58 16.65 2.28
CA HIS A 129 -13.82 15.87 2.44
C HIS A 129 -14.05 15.55 3.92
N LYS A 130 -15.18 14.93 4.25
CA LYS A 130 -15.40 14.29 5.54
C LYS A 130 -14.54 13.04 5.66
N TYR A 131 -13.66 13.01 6.66
CA TYR A 131 -12.77 11.88 6.90
C TYR A 131 -12.80 11.46 8.37
N ARG A 132 -12.28 10.26 8.62
CA ARG A 132 -12.10 9.66 9.93
C ARG A 132 -10.62 9.36 10.13
N ILE A 133 -10.11 9.70 11.30
CA ILE A 133 -8.76 9.30 11.74
C ILE A 133 -8.92 8.14 12.70
N GLU A 134 -8.17 7.06 12.48
CA GLU A 134 -8.11 5.89 13.36
C GLU A 134 -6.65 5.51 13.60
N ASN A 135 -6.35 4.82 14.69
CA ASN A 135 -5.02 4.24 14.88
C ASN A 135 -4.99 2.84 14.26
N PHE A 136 -3.88 2.49 13.60
CA PHE A 136 -3.69 1.16 13.04
C PHE A 136 -3.52 0.15 14.16
N ASP A 137 -4.58 -0.60 14.42
CA ASP A 137 -4.57 -1.65 15.42
C ASP A 137 -3.78 -2.86 14.91
N CYS A 138 -2.79 -3.28 15.68
CA CYS A 138 -2.00 -4.48 15.37
C CYS A 138 -2.70 -5.78 15.73
N PHE A 139 -4.02 -5.79 15.82
CA PHE A 139 -4.81 -6.99 16.01
C PHE A 139 -4.91 -7.80 14.71
N ILE A 140 -3.76 -8.16 14.13
CA ILE A 140 -3.67 -9.21 13.11
C ILE A 140 -3.36 -10.52 13.85
N GLY A 141 -4.43 -11.27 14.13
CA GLY A 141 -4.37 -12.73 14.22
C GLY A 141 -3.90 -13.35 15.54
N PHE A 142 -4.74 -13.33 16.58
CA PHE A 142 -5.06 -14.54 17.37
C PHE A 142 -6.30 -14.29 18.23
N LEU A 143 -7.26 -15.21 18.19
CA LEU A 143 -8.54 -15.24 18.92
C LEU A 143 -9.65 -14.31 18.40
N ARG A 144 -10.26 -14.74 17.29
CA ARG A 144 -11.70 -14.61 17.07
C ARG A 144 -12.45 -15.60 17.98
N GLN A 145 -12.27 -15.50 19.29
CA GLN A 145 -13.22 -16.10 20.25
C GLN A 145 -14.00 -14.97 20.90
N PRO A 146 -15.35 -15.03 20.89
CA PRO A 146 -16.14 -14.06 21.64
C PRO A 146 -15.80 -14.26 23.12
N ILE A 147 -15.47 -13.17 23.81
CA ILE A 147 -15.47 -13.13 25.26
C ILE A 147 -16.93 -13.29 25.68
N VAL A 148 -17.40 -14.52 25.75
CA VAL A 148 -18.67 -14.89 26.36
C VAL A 148 -18.46 -14.93 27.86
N ASP A 149 -19.27 -14.15 28.57
CA ASP A 149 -19.51 -14.18 30.01
C ASP A 149 -18.29 -14.05 30.95
N LEU A 150 -17.84 -12.81 31.16
CA LEU A 150 -17.25 -12.43 32.46
C LEU A 150 -18.36 -11.82 33.32
N ARG A 151 -18.91 -12.64 34.22
CA ARG A 151 -20.13 -12.35 35.00
C ARG A 151 -19.90 -11.57 36.30
N SER A 152 -18.69 -11.05 36.57
CA SER A 152 -18.47 -10.18 37.72
C SER A 152 -17.40 -9.10 37.47
N GLU A 153 -17.64 -7.92 38.05
CA GLU A 153 -16.84 -6.71 37.90
C GLU A 153 -15.40 -6.84 38.45
N GLU A 154 -15.19 -7.81 39.33
CA GLU A 154 -13.91 -8.08 40.00
C GLU A 154 -12.96 -8.92 39.15
N GLU A 155 -13.47 -9.86 38.36
CA GLU A 155 -12.65 -10.63 37.40
C GLU A 155 -12.13 -9.73 36.25
N ARG A 156 -12.90 -8.69 35.90
CA ARG A 156 -12.52 -7.68 34.90
C ARG A 156 -11.30 -6.87 35.34
N LYS A 157 -11.26 -6.46 36.61
CA LYS A 157 -10.14 -5.73 37.24
C LYS A 157 -8.91 -6.61 37.47
N GLY A 158 -9.12 -7.92 37.67
CA GLY A 158 -8.06 -8.92 37.78
C GLY A 158 -7.34 -9.16 36.45
N ALA A 159 -8.11 -9.36 35.38
CA ALA A 159 -7.55 -9.52 34.03
C ALA A 159 -6.79 -8.25 33.61
N GLU A 160 -7.35 -7.05 33.82
CA GLU A 160 -6.77 -5.75 33.47
C GLU A 160 -5.34 -5.55 34.01
N LYS A 161 -5.05 -6.01 35.23
CA LYS A 161 -3.70 -5.94 35.83
C LYS A 161 -2.69 -6.88 35.17
N GLN A 162 -3.14 -7.96 34.51
CA GLN A 162 -2.28 -8.93 33.84
C GLN A 162 -1.87 -8.47 32.43
N TRP A 163 -2.71 -7.68 31.73
CA TRP A 163 -2.40 -7.15 30.38
C TRP A 163 -1.38 -6.00 30.38
N ILE A 164 -1.34 -5.18 31.43
CA ILE A 164 -0.35 -4.09 31.59
C ILE A 164 1.09 -4.65 31.63
N LYS A 165 1.27 -5.90 32.10
CA LYS A 165 2.59 -6.53 32.23
C LYS A 165 3.12 -7.16 30.94
N ALA A 166 2.29 -7.31 29.90
CA ALA A 166 2.64 -7.97 28.65
C ALA A 166 2.95 -7.01 27.48
N GLY A 167 2.99 -5.69 27.71
CA GLY A 167 3.25 -4.71 26.65
C GLY A 167 2.14 -4.64 25.58
N CYS A 168 0.95 -5.14 25.89
CA CYS A 168 -0.19 -5.11 24.99
C CYS A 168 -0.84 -3.72 25.09
N CYS A 169 -0.49 -2.82 24.17
CA CYS A 169 -1.11 -1.50 24.04
C CYS A 169 -2.63 -1.63 23.89
N ARG A 170 -3.38 -1.48 24.99
CA ARG A 170 -4.77 -1.01 24.93
C ARG A 170 -4.72 0.49 24.72
N HIS A 171 -5.00 0.94 23.51
CA HIS A 171 -5.74 2.18 23.33
C HIS A 171 -7.09 1.77 22.76
N LEU A 172 -8.11 1.74 23.63
CA LEU A 172 -9.48 1.71 23.16
C LEU A 172 -9.74 3.04 22.47
N GLY A 173 -9.82 2.99 21.15
CA GLY A 173 -10.53 3.91 20.26
C GLY A 173 -10.36 5.41 20.47
N ASN A 174 -9.50 6.03 19.67
CA ASN A 174 -9.72 7.41 19.23
C ASN A 174 -10.04 7.38 17.74
N SER A 175 -11.30 7.13 17.38
CA SER A 175 -11.80 7.43 16.04
C SER A 175 -12.37 8.85 16.06
N VAL A 176 -11.72 9.79 15.37
CA VAL A 176 -12.22 11.18 15.29
C VAL A 176 -12.77 11.41 13.90
N ILE A 177 -14.03 11.81 13.81
CA ILE A 177 -14.65 12.24 12.56
C ILE A 177 -14.43 13.75 12.45
N VAL A 178 -13.76 14.18 11.39
CA VAL A 178 -13.53 15.60 11.13
C VAL A 178 -14.50 16.04 10.03
N GLU A 179 -15.44 16.90 10.39
CA GLU A 179 -16.33 17.60 9.46
C GLU A 179 -15.88 19.06 9.35
N LYS A 180 -15.67 19.57 8.13
CA LYS A 180 -15.44 21.01 7.94
C LYS A 180 -16.77 21.74 7.74
N SER A 181 -17.07 22.68 8.63
CA SER A 181 -17.97 23.81 8.37
C SER A 181 -17.24 24.87 7.54
N GLY A 182 -17.91 25.48 6.57
CA GLY A 182 -17.31 26.20 5.45
C GLY A 182 -16.44 27.45 5.74
N SER A 183 -15.76 27.84 4.65
CA SER A 183 -14.99 29.07 4.33
C SER A 183 -13.67 29.36 5.07
N ASP A 184 -12.59 29.29 4.27
CA ASP A 184 -11.35 30.09 4.26
C ASP A 184 -10.54 30.32 5.55
N GLU A 185 -9.41 29.61 5.66
CA GLU A 185 -8.15 30.20 6.15
C GLU A 185 -6.95 29.33 5.73
N LEU A 186 -6.06 29.92 4.93
CA LEU A 186 -4.77 29.35 4.50
C LEU A 186 -3.73 29.55 5.61
N ASP A 187 -2.85 28.57 5.79
CA ASP A 187 -1.62 28.62 6.60
C ASP A 187 -1.73 28.88 8.11
N ARG A 188 -2.32 27.92 8.84
CA ARG A 188 -1.94 27.70 10.24
C ARG A 188 -1.24 26.33 10.41
N PRO A 189 -0.06 26.26 11.06
CA PRO A 189 0.49 24.98 11.49
C PRO A 189 -0.52 24.39 12.48
N LEU A 190 -1.09 23.23 12.13
CA LEU A 190 -1.97 22.49 13.03
C LEU A 190 -1.14 21.99 14.21
N MET A 191 -1.04 22.82 15.25
CA MET A 191 -0.89 22.32 16.61
C MET A 191 -2.01 21.30 16.87
N PRO A 192 -1.76 20.26 17.69
CA PRO A 192 -2.68 19.14 17.86
C PRO A 192 -4.07 19.68 18.17
N ALA A 193 -5.00 19.42 17.24
CA ALA A 193 -6.36 19.94 17.32
C ALA A 193 -6.93 19.63 18.72
N GLU A 194 -7.60 20.62 19.34
CA GLU A 194 -8.37 20.38 20.55
C GLU A 194 -9.30 19.20 20.30
N ILE A 195 -8.96 18.08 20.96
CA ILE A 195 -9.60 16.79 20.76
C ILE A 195 -10.98 16.89 21.38
N LYS A 196 -12.01 17.05 20.54
CA LYS A 196 -13.39 16.81 20.95
C LYS A 196 -13.63 15.31 20.85
N TYR A 197 -13.64 14.66 22.00
CA TYR A 197 -14.02 13.26 22.13
C TYR A 197 -15.55 13.19 22.03
N ASP A 198 -16.05 12.42 21.06
CA ASP A 198 -17.45 12.02 21.08
C ASP A 198 -17.59 10.91 22.13
N ASP A 199 -18.15 11.27 23.29
CA ASP A 199 -18.63 10.31 24.27
C ASP A 199 -19.73 9.47 23.62
N TYR A 200 -19.38 8.29 23.10
CA TYR A 200 -20.37 7.26 22.83
C TYR A 200 -20.85 6.73 24.18
N GLY A 201 -21.94 7.34 24.66
CA GLY A 201 -22.71 6.88 25.80
C GLY A 201 -23.00 5.40 25.68
N VAL A 202 -22.56 4.65 26.68
CA VAL A 202 -23.10 3.34 27.00
C VAL A 202 -24.43 3.62 27.72
N GLU A 203 -25.55 3.22 27.12
CA GLU A 203 -26.86 3.22 27.77
C GLU A 203 -26.84 2.47 29.11
#